data_AF-A0A964TJG4-F1
#
_entry.id   AF-A0A964TJG4-F1
#
_cell.length_a   1.000
_cell.length_b   1.000
_cell.length_c   1.000
_cell.angle_alpha   90.00
_cell.angle_beta   90.00
_cell.angle_gamma   90.00
#
_symmetry.space_group_name_H-M   'P 1'
#
loop_
_entity.id
_entity.type
_entity.pdbx_description
1 polymer ?
#
loop_
_entity_poly.entity_id
_entity_poly.type
_entity_poly.pdbx_seq_one_letter_code
_entity_poly.pdbx_strand_id
1 'polypeptide(L)'
;MGARPAGPACDAPGGRSGAGGPAGPGLGRDLGLGTGLEGGRRRASRPVRGGRRSDQRFGDTDGQQGVIAFAECAWRVLGRLTADPDTELHVSIAGGRKPAAALLGLLMAVLGRPQDRMSHVIVPPEAAAAGLFYPSAGSRIVLTPAGDLLDAAKLTITLIDIPFPRLARAAAGPGGVREFFERLSQDGQRARLVLDSASGRLMWDGAALRLPPAIAAFVGWIAREQAAGAPGVPRVGAPRAGYLAAYRTIAGEDARLRAEKRLSDPLDPEWMEEKAARTNKLALASGVRPRGARLVQADGGRARAIYRLALDRSEIAIAGTEKGSVSAGWP
;
A
#
# COMPACT_ATOMS: atom_id res chain seq x y z
N MET A 1 -19.62 -25.50 24.72
CA MET A 1 -20.81 -25.39 23.83
C MET A 1 -21.02 -23.91 23.55
N GLY A 2 -20.56 -23.41 22.41
CA GLY A 2 -20.65 -21.98 22.06
C GLY A 2 -20.82 -21.87 20.56
N ALA A 3 -22.02 -21.46 20.13
CA ALA A 3 -22.40 -21.38 18.73
C ALA A 3 -21.65 -20.24 18.03
N ARG A 4 -21.04 -20.54 16.87
CA ARG A 4 -20.49 -19.55 15.95
C ARG A 4 -21.64 -18.77 15.29
N PRO A 5 -21.59 -17.44 15.16
CA PRO A 5 -22.55 -16.72 14.34
C PRO A 5 -22.25 -16.99 12.86
N ALA A 6 -23.28 -17.45 12.13
CA ALA A 6 -23.22 -17.66 10.69
C ALA A 6 -23.09 -16.29 9.98
N GLY A 7 -22.09 -16.17 9.09
CA GLY A 7 -21.91 -14.99 8.24
C GLY A 7 -23.02 -14.88 7.17
N PRO A 8 -23.22 -13.69 6.58
CA PRO A 8 -24.31 -13.46 5.63
C PRO A 8 -24.10 -14.25 4.33
N ALA A 9 -25.07 -15.11 4.01
CA ALA A 9 -25.11 -15.88 2.78
C ALA A 9 -25.58 -15.01 1.60
N CYS A 10 -24.79 -14.97 0.53
CA CYS A 10 -25.19 -14.46 -0.79
C CYS A 10 -25.43 -15.65 -1.71
N ASP A 11 -26.64 -16.23 -1.67
CA ASP A 11 -27.05 -17.24 -2.64
C ASP A 11 -27.32 -16.62 -4.03
N ALA A 12 -26.88 -17.33 -5.06
CA ALA A 12 -27.17 -17.07 -6.46
C ALA A 12 -28.48 -17.78 -6.88
N PRO A 13 -29.27 -17.23 -7.82
CA PRO A 13 -30.38 -17.98 -8.39
C PRO A 13 -29.82 -19.09 -9.30
N GLY A 14 -30.18 -20.34 -8.99
CA GLY A 14 -29.87 -21.52 -9.79
C GLY A 14 -30.60 -21.52 -11.13
N GLY A 15 -29.93 -22.04 -12.16
CA GLY A 15 -30.52 -22.25 -13.48
C GLY A 15 -31.63 -23.29 -13.44
N ARG A 16 -32.77 -22.97 -14.06
CA ARG A 16 -33.74 -23.96 -14.52
C ARG A 16 -34.08 -23.69 -15.98
N SER A 17 -33.95 -24.73 -16.79
CA SER A 17 -34.31 -24.83 -18.19
C SER A 17 -35.77 -25.27 -18.35
N GLY A 18 -36.52 -24.60 -19.23
CA GLY A 18 -37.56 -25.16 -20.10
C GLY A 18 -38.98 -25.41 -19.56
N ALA A 19 -39.98 -24.69 -20.12
CA ALA A 19 -41.08 -25.22 -20.97
C ALA A 19 -42.43 -24.46 -20.83
N GLY A 20 -42.93 -23.89 -21.95
CA GLY A 20 -44.33 -24.03 -22.42
C GLY A 20 -45.46 -23.07 -21.98
N GLY A 21 -45.64 -21.94 -22.69
CA GLY A 21 -46.89 -21.22 -23.16
C GLY A 21 -48.13 -20.97 -22.26
N PRO A 22 -49.18 -20.24 -22.74
CA PRO A 22 -49.20 -19.03 -23.60
C PRO A 22 -50.09 -17.84 -23.10
N ALA A 23 -49.83 -16.66 -23.69
CA ALA A 23 -50.73 -15.55 -24.07
C ALA A 23 -51.57 -14.72 -23.05
N GLY A 24 -51.36 -13.38 -23.09
CA GLY A 24 -52.29 -12.32 -22.68
C GLY A 24 -51.65 -10.92 -22.79
N PRO A 25 -52.30 -9.87 -23.37
CA PRO A 25 -51.62 -8.82 -24.12
C PRO A 25 -51.38 -7.51 -23.34
N GLY A 26 -50.38 -6.73 -23.75
CA GLY A 26 -50.19 -5.37 -23.26
C GLY A 26 -49.03 -4.63 -23.94
N LEU A 27 -49.34 -3.94 -25.04
CA LEU A 27 -48.80 -2.63 -25.48
C LEU A 27 -47.34 -2.32 -25.07
N GLY A 28 -46.34 -2.19 -25.93
CA GLY A 28 -46.35 -1.76 -27.32
C GLY A 28 -45.16 -0.81 -27.52
N ARG A 29 -44.44 -1.04 -28.63
CA ARG A 29 -43.48 -0.16 -29.31
C ARG A 29 -42.01 -0.22 -28.88
N ASP A 30 -41.33 -1.06 -29.65
CA ASP A 30 -40.03 -0.83 -30.28
C ASP A 30 -39.61 0.66 -30.32
N LEU A 31 -38.47 0.94 -29.68
CA LEU A 31 -37.56 2.00 -30.12
C LEU A 31 -36.27 1.31 -30.54
N GLY A 32 -36.25 0.91 -31.81
CA GLY A 32 -35.01 0.60 -32.52
C GLY A 32 -34.16 1.86 -32.62
N LEU A 33 -32.99 1.84 -31.99
CA LEU A 33 -31.92 2.80 -32.25
C LEU A 33 -30.90 2.11 -33.18
N GLY A 34 -31.12 2.26 -34.50
CA GLY A 34 -30.07 2.12 -35.51
C GLY A 34 -29.22 3.40 -35.51
N THR A 35 -27.91 3.29 -35.27
CA THR A 35 -26.80 3.16 -36.24
C THR A 35 -26.04 4.48 -36.39
N GLY A 36 -24.80 4.48 -35.90
CA GLY A 36 -23.84 5.57 -36.03
C GLY A 36 -22.53 5.27 -35.32
N LEU A 37 -22.01 4.05 -35.46
CA LEU A 37 -20.64 3.69 -35.08
C LEU A 37 -20.10 2.78 -36.18
N GLU A 38 -19.38 3.39 -37.11
CA GLU A 38 -18.56 2.66 -38.09
C GLU A 38 -17.46 1.88 -37.35
N GLY A 39 -17.28 0.61 -37.72
CA GLY A 39 -16.03 -0.12 -37.52
C GLY A 39 -15.66 -0.52 -36.09
N GLY A 40 -16.56 -1.19 -35.35
CA GLY A 40 -16.18 -1.81 -34.07
C GLY A 40 -17.02 -3.05 -33.79
N ARG A 41 -16.37 -4.21 -33.61
CA ARG A 41 -17.05 -5.43 -33.15
C ARG A 41 -17.86 -5.08 -31.90
N ARG A 42 -19.19 -5.27 -31.94
CA ARG A 42 -20.06 -5.07 -30.77
C ARG A 42 -19.62 -6.06 -29.69
N ARG A 43 -18.81 -5.62 -28.72
CA ARG A 43 -18.59 -6.34 -27.47
C ARG A 43 -19.83 -6.11 -26.62
N ALA A 44 -20.54 -7.18 -26.28
CA ALA A 44 -21.67 -7.10 -25.36
C ALA A 44 -21.14 -6.71 -23.97
N SER A 45 -21.32 -5.45 -23.57
CA SER A 45 -21.04 -5.02 -22.20
C SER A 45 -22.21 -5.44 -21.32
N ARG A 46 -21.96 -6.29 -20.33
CA ARG A 46 -22.98 -6.68 -19.35
C ARG A 46 -22.83 -5.81 -18.11
N PRO A 47 -23.75 -4.87 -17.84
CA PRO A 47 -23.64 -4.01 -16.68
C PRO A 47 -23.84 -4.85 -15.42
N VAL A 48 -22.78 -4.98 -14.62
CA VAL A 48 -22.88 -5.51 -13.26
C VAL A 48 -23.20 -4.31 -12.35
N ARG A 49 -24.48 -4.02 -12.15
CA ARG A 49 -24.90 -3.19 -11.01
C ARG A 49 -24.83 -4.05 -9.76
N GLY A 50 -24.10 -3.61 -8.73
CA GLY A 50 -24.26 -4.16 -7.39
C GLY A 50 -25.74 -4.13 -7.02
N GLY A 51 -26.38 -5.29 -6.97
CA GLY A 51 -27.82 -5.39 -6.84
C GLY A 51 -28.29 -4.83 -5.51
N ARG A 52 -29.43 -4.12 -5.53
CA ARG A 52 -30.27 -3.93 -4.35
C ARG A 52 -30.89 -5.30 -4.02
N ARG A 53 -30.34 -6.04 -3.06
CA ARG A 53 -31.14 -7.06 -2.35
C ARG A 53 -32.12 -6.30 -1.46
N SER A 54 -33.39 -6.69 -1.50
CA SER A 54 -34.51 -6.03 -0.83
C SER A 54 -34.42 -5.94 0.71
N ASP A 55 -33.40 -6.55 1.34
CA ASP A 55 -33.19 -6.50 2.80
C ASP A 55 -31.85 -5.88 3.25
N GLN A 56 -31.04 -5.34 2.33
CA GLN A 56 -29.83 -4.60 2.72
C GLN A 56 -29.80 -3.26 1.99
N ARG A 57 -30.39 -2.25 2.64
CA ARG A 57 -29.95 -0.88 2.38
C ARG A 57 -28.46 -0.86 2.69
N PHE A 58 -27.62 -0.62 1.68
CA PHE A 58 -26.33 0.03 1.95
C PHE A 58 -26.70 1.37 2.56
N GLY A 59 -26.82 1.40 3.90
CA GLY A 59 -26.96 2.62 4.65
C GLY A 59 -25.82 3.54 4.25
N ASP A 60 -26.08 4.84 4.34
CA ASP A 60 -25.12 5.88 4.02
C ASP A 60 -23.72 5.45 4.51
N THR A 61 -22.75 5.34 3.60
CA THR A 61 -21.36 4.98 3.90
C THR A 61 -20.64 6.08 4.71
N ASP A 62 -21.38 6.82 5.51
CA ASP A 62 -20.96 8.02 6.21
C ASP A 62 -20.17 7.63 7.47
N GLY A 63 -20.20 6.34 7.84
CA GLY A 63 -19.40 5.74 8.90
C GLY A 63 -18.36 4.72 8.41
N GLN A 64 -17.35 4.49 9.24
CA GLN A 64 -16.23 3.57 9.00
C GLN A 64 -16.69 2.15 8.61
N GLN A 65 -17.80 1.66 9.16
CA GLN A 65 -18.37 0.34 8.84
C GLN A 65 -18.87 0.26 7.38
N GLY A 66 -19.49 1.32 6.86
CA GLY A 66 -19.99 1.34 5.48
C GLY A 66 -18.86 1.33 4.45
N VAL A 67 -17.76 2.02 4.77
CA VAL A 67 -16.53 2.02 3.95
C VAL A 67 -15.90 0.62 3.90
N ILE A 68 -15.83 -0.08 5.04
CA ILE A 68 -15.31 -1.46 5.10
C ILE A 68 -16.21 -2.41 4.31
N ALA A 69 -17.53 -2.36 4.53
CA ALA A 69 -18.48 -3.22 3.82
C ALA A 69 -18.43 -3.00 2.30
N PHE A 70 -18.28 -1.74 1.85
CA PHE A 70 -18.07 -1.41 0.46
C PHE A 70 -16.78 -2.05 -0.08
N ALA A 71 -15.67 -1.91 0.64
CA ALA A 71 -14.38 -2.46 0.24
C ALA A 71 -14.46 -3.99 0.06
N GLU A 72 -15.05 -4.71 1.02
CA GLU A 72 -15.18 -6.17 0.97
C GLU A 72 -16.05 -6.63 -0.21
N CYS A 73 -17.14 -5.91 -0.47
CA CYS A 73 -17.99 -6.18 -1.61
C CYS A 73 -17.23 -5.94 -2.92
N ALA A 74 -16.57 -4.80 -3.05
CA ALA A 74 -15.80 -4.43 -4.23
C ALA A 74 -14.67 -5.43 -4.50
N TRP A 75 -13.90 -5.84 -3.49
CA TRP A 75 -12.85 -6.86 -3.62
C TRP A 75 -13.40 -8.17 -4.19
N ARG A 76 -14.51 -8.67 -3.63
CA ARG A 76 -15.12 -9.92 -4.07
C ARG A 76 -15.62 -9.84 -5.51
N VAL A 77 -16.24 -8.73 -5.88
CA VAL A 77 -16.76 -8.51 -7.24
C VAL A 77 -15.60 -8.38 -8.23
N LEU A 78 -14.64 -7.49 -7.96
CA LEU A 78 -13.49 -7.26 -8.82
C LEU A 78 -12.66 -8.54 -8.98
N GLY A 79 -12.35 -9.23 -7.88
CA GLY A 79 -11.58 -10.48 -7.93
C GLY A 79 -12.25 -11.59 -8.73
N ARG A 80 -13.58 -11.68 -8.69
CA ARG A 80 -14.33 -12.62 -9.55
C ARG A 80 -14.28 -12.21 -11.02
N LEU A 81 -14.47 -10.92 -11.33
CA LEU A 81 -14.45 -10.42 -12.70
C LEU A 81 -13.05 -10.48 -13.33
N THR A 82 -11.99 -10.33 -12.54
CA THR A 82 -10.60 -10.41 -13.01
C THR A 82 -10.04 -11.84 -13.03
N ALA A 83 -10.78 -12.82 -12.47
CA ALA A 83 -10.43 -14.24 -12.56
C ALA A 83 -10.62 -14.80 -13.98
N ASP A 84 -11.60 -14.29 -14.73
CA ASP A 84 -11.87 -14.70 -16.11
C ASP A 84 -10.98 -13.91 -17.09
N PRO A 85 -9.99 -14.54 -17.75
CA PRO A 85 -9.06 -13.85 -18.64
C PRO A 85 -9.72 -13.22 -19.88
N ASP A 86 -10.90 -13.69 -20.29
CA ASP A 86 -11.58 -13.24 -21.51
C ASP A 86 -12.48 -12.02 -21.31
N THR A 87 -12.67 -11.61 -20.05
CA THR A 87 -13.41 -10.41 -19.69
C THR A 87 -12.50 -9.18 -19.68
N GLU A 88 -12.97 -8.02 -20.15
CA GLU A 88 -12.35 -6.70 -19.94
C GLU A 88 -13.22 -5.92 -18.95
N LEU A 89 -12.62 -5.43 -17.88
CA LEU A 89 -13.33 -4.65 -16.86
C LEU A 89 -13.18 -3.16 -17.11
N HIS A 90 -14.30 -2.44 -17.10
CA HIS A 90 -14.35 -0.98 -17.08
C HIS A 90 -14.99 -0.49 -15.78
N VAL A 91 -14.20 0.16 -14.92
CA VAL A 91 -14.66 0.68 -13.62
C VAL A 91 -14.85 2.19 -13.69
N SER A 92 -16.08 2.65 -13.49
CA SER A 92 -16.37 4.07 -13.30
C SER A 92 -16.39 4.43 -11.81
N ILE A 93 -15.63 5.44 -11.41
CA ILE A 93 -15.63 5.97 -10.03
C ILE A 93 -16.47 7.24 -9.86
N ALA A 94 -17.30 7.57 -10.85
CA ALA A 94 -18.21 8.71 -10.80
C ALA A 94 -19.40 8.43 -9.86
N GLY A 95 -19.38 8.98 -8.65
CA GLY A 95 -20.46 8.75 -7.68
C GLY A 95 -20.44 9.58 -6.39
N GLY A 96 -19.61 10.63 -6.31
CA GLY A 96 -19.58 11.57 -5.19
C GLY A 96 -19.06 11.04 -3.84
N ARG A 97 -18.99 9.73 -3.64
CA ARG A 97 -18.48 9.09 -2.41
C ARG A 97 -16.96 8.92 -2.48
N LYS A 98 -16.23 9.97 -2.11
CA LYS A 98 -14.75 10.03 -2.15
C LYS A 98 -14.05 8.79 -1.54
N PRO A 99 -14.45 8.27 -0.36
CA PRO A 99 -13.78 7.10 0.21
C PRO A 99 -13.95 5.84 -0.64
N ALA A 100 -15.13 5.64 -1.24
CA ALA A 100 -15.41 4.51 -2.12
C ALA A 100 -14.60 4.59 -3.42
N ALA A 101 -14.48 5.78 -4.01
CA ALA A 101 -13.66 6.01 -5.18
C ALA A 101 -12.16 5.73 -4.90
N ALA A 102 -11.65 6.20 -3.76
CA ALA A 102 -10.27 5.94 -3.34
C ALA A 102 -10.00 4.44 -3.16
N LEU A 103 -10.93 3.72 -2.51
CA LEU A 103 -10.83 2.27 -2.33
C LEU A 103 -10.87 1.51 -3.65
N LEU A 104 -11.78 1.87 -4.56
CA LEU A 104 -11.80 1.26 -5.90
C LEU A 104 -10.48 1.46 -6.64
N GLY A 105 -9.87 2.65 -6.53
CA GLY A 105 -8.54 2.91 -7.09
C GLY A 105 -7.47 1.97 -6.52
N LEU A 106 -7.43 1.78 -5.19
CA LEU A 106 -6.51 0.85 -4.54
C LEU A 106 -6.77 -0.60 -4.95
N LEU A 107 -8.03 -1.02 -5.06
CA LEU A 107 -8.39 -2.36 -5.48
C LEU A 107 -8.02 -2.62 -6.95
N MET A 108 -8.26 -1.65 -7.84
CA MET A 108 -7.85 -1.72 -9.24
C MET A 108 -6.33 -1.77 -9.38
N ALA A 109 -5.60 -1.08 -8.50
CA ALA A 109 -4.15 -1.15 -8.50
C ALA A 109 -3.62 -2.58 -8.31
N VAL A 110 -4.35 -3.43 -7.57
CA VAL A 110 -3.89 -4.76 -7.18
C VAL A 110 -4.51 -5.86 -8.03
N LEU A 111 -5.80 -5.72 -8.35
CA LEU A 111 -6.58 -6.74 -9.06
C LEU A 111 -6.67 -6.46 -10.58
N GLY A 112 -6.46 -5.21 -10.99
CA GLY A 112 -6.65 -4.76 -12.37
C GLY A 112 -5.57 -5.29 -13.32
N ARG A 113 -6.00 -5.88 -14.42
CA ARG A 113 -5.15 -6.50 -15.46
C ARG A 113 -4.87 -5.52 -16.59
N PRO A 114 -3.86 -5.77 -17.45
CA PRO A 114 -3.47 -4.85 -18.52
C PRO A 114 -4.63 -4.36 -19.41
N GLN A 115 -5.63 -5.21 -19.66
CA GLN A 115 -6.82 -4.85 -20.44
C GLN A 115 -7.84 -4.00 -19.66
N ASP A 116 -7.85 -4.06 -18.33
CA ASP A 116 -8.85 -3.39 -17.51
C ASP A 116 -8.59 -1.88 -17.42
N ARG A 117 -9.69 -1.12 -17.40
CA ARG A 117 -9.71 0.36 -17.43
C ARG A 117 -10.48 0.93 -16.25
N MET A 118 -10.07 2.11 -15.81
CA MET A 118 -10.79 2.91 -14.82
C MET A 118 -11.06 4.30 -15.39
N SER A 119 -12.24 4.85 -15.16
CA SER A 119 -12.63 6.15 -15.70
C SER A 119 -13.42 7.00 -14.72
N HIS A 120 -13.52 8.29 -15.00
CA HIS A 120 -14.40 9.21 -14.29
C HIS A 120 -15.11 10.12 -15.29
N VAL A 121 -16.40 10.37 -15.03
CA VAL A 121 -17.19 11.37 -15.78
C VAL A 121 -17.10 12.70 -15.06
N ILE A 122 -16.62 13.73 -15.73
CA ILE A 122 -16.58 15.10 -15.25
C ILE A 122 -17.82 15.79 -15.79
N VAL A 123 -18.61 16.32 -14.85
CA VAL A 123 -19.76 17.18 -15.11
C VAL A 123 -19.34 18.62 -14.75
N PRO A 124 -19.62 19.62 -15.61
CA PRO A 124 -19.35 21.01 -15.28
C PRO A 124 -19.94 21.41 -13.91
N PRO A 125 -19.20 22.13 -13.06
CA PRO A 125 -19.66 22.48 -11.71
C PRO A 125 -21.02 23.17 -11.67
N GLU A 126 -21.26 24.11 -12.59
CA GLU A 126 -22.50 24.85 -12.76
C GLU A 126 -23.69 23.95 -13.12
N ALA A 127 -23.44 22.92 -13.93
CA ALA A 127 -24.45 21.92 -14.29
C ALA A 127 -24.75 20.99 -13.12
N ALA A 128 -23.70 20.49 -12.44
CA ALA A 128 -23.86 19.64 -11.27
C ALA A 128 -24.60 20.35 -10.13
N ALA A 129 -24.30 21.63 -9.90
CA ALA A 129 -24.98 22.48 -8.92
C ALA A 129 -26.46 22.71 -9.27
N ALA A 130 -26.79 22.72 -10.57
CA ALA A 130 -28.16 22.77 -11.07
C ALA A 130 -28.85 21.38 -11.13
N GLY A 131 -28.21 20.32 -10.64
CA GLY A 131 -28.75 18.95 -10.67
C GLY A 131 -28.74 18.29 -12.06
N LEU A 132 -27.97 18.83 -13.01
CA LEU A 132 -27.80 18.31 -14.36
C LEU A 132 -26.54 17.46 -14.45
N PHE A 133 -26.72 16.13 -14.55
CA PHE A 133 -25.60 15.18 -14.60
C PHE A 133 -25.39 14.54 -15.97
N TYR A 134 -26.33 14.70 -16.88
CA TYR A 134 -26.29 14.16 -18.23
C TYR A 134 -27.06 15.06 -19.20
N PRO A 135 -26.73 15.05 -20.50
CA PRO A 135 -27.43 15.87 -21.48
C PRO A 135 -28.89 15.44 -21.63
N SER A 136 -29.80 16.41 -21.81
CA SER A 136 -31.21 16.11 -22.14
C SER A 136 -31.37 15.82 -23.63
N ALA A 137 -32.37 15.00 -23.98
CA ALA A 137 -32.66 14.65 -25.39
C ALA A 137 -33.15 15.84 -26.24
N GLY A 138 -33.62 16.91 -25.61
CA GLY A 138 -34.05 18.15 -26.24
C GLY A 138 -33.75 19.35 -25.36
N SER A 139 -33.84 20.56 -25.93
CA SER A 139 -33.48 21.80 -25.24
C SER A 139 -34.28 21.93 -23.94
N ARG A 140 -33.55 22.15 -22.84
CA ARG A 140 -34.12 22.32 -21.50
C ARG A 140 -33.25 23.33 -20.78
N ILE A 141 -33.77 24.55 -20.68
CA ILE A 141 -33.11 25.64 -19.97
C ILE A 141 -33.32 25.46 -18.46
N VAL A 142 -32.24 25.50 -17.70
CA VAL A 142 -32.24 25.44 -16.23
C VAL A 142 -31.50 26.65 -15.70
N LEU A 143 -32.07 27.29 -14.68
CA LEU A 143 -31.42 28.37 -13.94
C LEU A 143 -30.42 27.76 -12.96
N THR A 144 -29.15 28.12 -13.10
CA THR A 144 -28.10 27.71 -12.16
C THR A 144 -28.21 28.49 -10.85
N PRO A 145 -27.61 28.00 -9.75
CA PRO A 145 -27.55 28.76 -8.49
C PRO A 145 -26.85 30.12 -8.59
N ALA A 146 -25.99 30.30 -9.60
CA ALA A 146 -25.30 31.58 -9.88
C ALA A 146 -26.16 32.59 -10.64
N GLY A 147 -27.35 32.18 -11.12
CA GLY A 147 -28.26 33.02 -11.91
C GLY A 147 -28.12 32.85 -13.43
N ASP A 148 -27.18 32.02 -13.91
CA ASP A 148 -26.98 31.77 -15.34
C ASP A 148 -28.02 30.80 -15.91
N LEU A 149 -28.37 30.96 -17.18
CA LEU A 149 -29.23 30.05 -17.92
C LEU A 149 -28.40 28.99 -18.65
N LEU A 150 -28.61 27.72 -18.33
CA LEU A 150 -27.91 26.59 -18.93
C LEU A 150 -28.87 25.72 -19.74
N ASP A 151 -28.56 25.44 -21.01
CA ASP A 151 -29.29 24.45 -21.81
C ASP A 151 -28.73 23.05 -21.58
N ALA A 152 -29.49 22.19 -20.92
CA ALA A 152 -29.10 20.81 -20.64
C ALA A 152 -28.85 19.98 -21.91
N ALA A 153 -29.42 20.34 -23.06
CA ALA A 153 -29.14 19.63 -24.32
C ALA A 153 -27.74 19.91 -24.86
N LYS A 154 -27.17 21.06 -24.49
CA LYS A 154 -25.81 21.49 -24.89
C LYS A 154 -24.75 21.10 -23.86
N LEU A 155 -25.16 20.39 -22.80
CA LEU A 155 -24.25 19.97 -21.74
C LEU A 155 -23.15 19.07 -22.32
N THR A 156 -21.90 19.48 -22.15
CA THR A 156 -20.74 18.64 -22.49
C THR A 156 -20.25 17.96 -21.23
N ILE A 157 -20.38 16.64 -21.18
CA ILE A 157 -19.79 15.80 -20.13
C ILE A 157 -18.51 15.16 -20.67
N THR A 158 -17.46 15.13 -19.85
CA THR A 158 -16.16 14.57 -20.27
C THR A 158 -15.94 13.24 -19.58
N LEU A 159 -15.66 12.19 -20.35
CA LEU A 159 -15.17 10.93 -19.81
C LEU A 159 -13.63 10.95 -19.85
N ILE A 160 -12.98 10.78 -18.70
CA ILE A 160 -11.53 10.65 -18.61
C ILE A 160 -11.15 9.25 -18.15
N ASP A 161 -10.11 8.68 -18.75
CA ASP A 161 -9.44 7.51 -18.22
C ASP A 161 -8.54 7.91 -17.05
N ILE A 162 -8.63 7.18 -15.94
CA ILE A 162 -7.79 7.37 -14.77
C ILE A 162 -6.72 6.28 -14.77
N PRO A 163 -5.44 6.63 -14.96
CA PRO A 163 -4.37 5.66 -14.84
C PRO A 163 -4.26 5.19 -13.39
N PHE A 164 -3.92 3.91 -13.20
CA PHE A 164 -3.65 3.35 -11.88
C PHE A 164 -2.41 2.44 -11.94
N PRO A 165 -1.59 2.41 -10.88
CA PRO A 165 -0.40 1.57 -10.84
C PRO A 165 -0.82 0.10 -10.79
N ARG A 166 -0.15 -0.77 -11.54
CA ARG A 166 -0.44 -2.22 -11.54
C ARG A 166 0.52 -2.93 -10.60
N LEU A 167 0.10 -3.06 -9.35
CA LEU A 167 0.82 -3.73 -8.29
C LEU A 167 0.57 -5.24 -8.40
N ALA A 168 1.63 -6.04 -8.22
CA ALA A 168 1.64 -7.45 -8.58
C ALA A 168 0.42 -8.24 -8.06
N ARG A 169 -0.31 -8.88 -8.98
CA ARG A 169 -1.47 -9.74 -8.66
C ARG A 169 -1.16 -10.83 -7.62
N ALA A 170 0.09 -11.29 -7.58
CA ALA A 170 0.56 -12.27 -6.60
C ALA A 170 0.45 -11.79 -5.14
N ALA A 171 0.40 -10.46 -4.89
CA ALA A 171 0.16 -9.90 -3.57
C ALA A 171 -1.30 -10.04 -3.11
N ALA A 172 -2.25 -10.19 -4.07
CA ALA A 172 -3.63 -10.57 -3.77
C ALA A 172 -3.73 -12.09 -3.60
N GLY A 173 -3.27 -12.58 -2.45
CA GLY A 173 -3.61 -13.94 -2.02
C GLY A 173 -5.11 -14.08 -1.72
N PRO A 174 -5.61 -15.29 -1.44
CA PRO A 174 -7.05 -15.61 -1.30
C PRO A 174 -7.76 -14.89 -0.14
N GLY A 175 -7.01 -14.21 0.72
CA GLY A 175 -7.53 -13.35 1.77
C GLY A 175 -8.41 -12.21 1.30
N GLY A 176 -9.42 -11.87 2.10
CA GLY A 176 -10.23 -10.68 1.88
C GLY A 176 -9.45 -9.37 2.04
N VAL A 177 -10.15 -8.24 1.89
CA VAL A 177 -9.57 -6.88 1.96
C VAL A 177 -8.68 -6.66 3.18
N ARG A 178 -9.14 -7.12 4.35
CA ARG A 178 -8.40 -6.98 5.61
C ARG A 178 -7.05 -7.69 5.56
N GLU A 179 -7.03 -8.95 5.18
CA GLU A 179 -5.81 -9.75 5.09
C GLU A 179 -4.86 -9.17 4.03
N PHE A 180 -5.38 -8.64 2.93
CA PHE A 180 -4.56 -7.94 1.95
C PHE A 180 -3.88 -6.70 2.53
N PHE A 181 -4.60 -5.82 3.23
CA PHE A 181 -3.99 -4.65 3.86
C PHE A 181 -3.04 -5.02 5.00
N GLU A 182 -3.35 -6.07 5.77
CA GLU A 182 -2.45 -6.63 6.77
C GLU A 182 -1.17 -7.16 6.11
N ARG A 183 -1.26 -7.90 5.00
CA ARG A 183 -0.11 -8.34 4.21
C ARG A 183 0.66 -7.17 3.62
N LEU A 184 0.04 -6.17 3.00
CA LEU A 184 0.74 -4.98 2.51
C LEU A 184 1.48 -4.24 3.63
N SER A 185 0.89 -4.21 4.83
CA SER A 185 1.50 -3.58 6.01
C SER A 185 2.64 -4.44 6.59
N GLN A 186 2.64 -5.75 6.33
CA GLN A 186 3.69 -6.70 6.72
C GLN A 186 4.79 -6.86 5.64
N ASP A 187 4.42 -6.72 4.36
CA ASP A 187 5.26 -6.79 3.15
C ASP A 187 5.85 -5.42 2.79
N GLY A 188 5.44 -4.35 3.48
CA GLY A 188 6.12 -3.06 3.55
C GLY A 188 7.48 -3.22 4.21
N GLN A 189 8.40 -3.86 3.48
CA GLN A 189 9.81 -4.14 3.74
C GLN A 189 10.12 -4.70 5.13
N ARG A 190 10.48 -5.99 5.19
CA ARG A 190 11.37 -6.45 6.26
C ARG A 190 12.63 -5.61 6.18
N ALA A 191 12.73 -4.64 7.06
CA ALA A 191 13.85 -3.73 7.19
C ALA A 191 15.15 -4.52 7.12
N ARG A 192 15.94 -4.34 6.06
CA ARG A 192 17.19 -5.07 5.87
C ARG A 192 18.36 -4.12 6.00
N LEU A 193 19.18 -4.33 7.02
CA LEU A 193 20.44 -3.65 7.18
C LEU A 193 21.58 -4.53 6.65
N VAL A 194 22.31 -4.03 5.66
CA VAL A 194 23.53 -4.67 5.15
C VAL A 194 24.73 -3.82 5.56
N LEU A 195 25.70 -4.43 6.24
CA LEU A 195 27.01 -3.84 6.50
C LEU A 195 28.03 -4.47 5.58
N ASP A 196 28.62 -3.67 4.69
CA ASP A 196 29.80 -4.07 3.93
C ASP A 196 31.02 -4.08 4.86
N SER A 197 31.59 -5.24 5.11
CA SER A 197 32.72 -5.43 6.02
C SER A 197 34.02 -4.87 5.45
N ALA A 198 34.15 -4.71 4.13
CA ALA A 198 35.34 -4.21 3.46
C ALA A 198 35.31 -2.68 3.38
N SER A 199 34.17 -2.10 2.98
CA SER A 199 34.06 -0.64 2.79
C SER A 199 33.46 0.12 3.98
N GLY A 200 32.90 -0.60 4.97
CA GLY A 200 32.23 0.01 6.12
C GLY A 200 30.89 0.69 5.76
N ARG A 201 30.40 0.52 4.53
CA ARG A 201 29.13 1.11 4.10
C ARG A 201 27.95 0.39 4.73
N LEU A 202 27.01 1.17 5.24
CA LEU A 202 25.72 0.69 5.73
C LEU A 202 24.67 0.91 4.66
N MET A 203 23.88 -0.11 4.36
CA MET A 203 22.75 -0.05 3.45
C MET A 203 21.48 -0.42 4.18
N TRP A 204 20.42 0.35 3.95
CA TRP A 204 19.07 0.12 4.45
C TRP A 204 18.14 -0.13 3.29
N ASP A 205 17.54 -1.32 3.23
CA ASP A 205 16.63 -1.72 2.14
C ASP A 205 17.21 -1.48 0.74
N GLY A 206 18.52 -1.71 0.59
CA GLY A 206 19.25 -1.51 -0.66
C GLY A 206 19.77 -0.08 -0.91
N ALA A 207 19.35 0.91 -0.11
CA ALA A 207 19.82 2.30 -0.21
C ALA A 207 20.98 2.58 0.77
N ALA A 208 22.01 3.31 0.31
CA ALA A 208 23.14 3.67 1.17
C ALA A 208 22.73 4.67 2.27
N LEU A 209 23.01 4.34 3.53
CA LEU A 209 22.81 5.22 4.68
C LEU A 209 23.95 6.24 4.78
N ARG A 210 23.62 7.52 4.57
CA ARG A 210 24.58 8.62 4.74
C ARG A 210 24.66 9.07 6.20
N LEU A 211 25.42 8.33 7.00
CA LEU A 211 25.67 8.64 8.41
C LEU A 211 27.09 9.20 8.60
N PRO A 212 27.32 10.13 9.55
CA PRO A 212 28.67 10.52 9.94
C PRO A 212 29.47 9.30 10.41
N PRO A 213 30.80 9.23 10.17
CA PRO A 213 31.60 8.03 10.44
C PRO A 213 31.46 7.46 11.85
N ALA A 214 31.39 8.32 12.88
CA ALA A 214 31.24 7.89 14.27
C ALA A 214 29.87 7.24 14.55
N ILE A 215 28.81 7.74 13.89
CA ILE A 215 27.45 7.19 14.01
C ILE A 215 27.33 5.89 13.23
N ALA A 216 27.90 5.85 12.03
CA ALA A 216 27.97 4.63 11.23
C ALA A 216 28.72 3.51 11.97
N ALA A 217 29.82 3.83 12.66
CA ALA A 217 30.56 2.86 13.46
C ALA A 217 29.79 2.36 14.67
N PHE A 218 29.03 3.24 15.33
CA PHE A 218 28.15 2.84 16.42
C PHE A 218 27.07 1.85 15.95
N VAL A 219 26.40 2.14 14.83
CA VAL A 219 25.42 1.22 14.22
C VAL A 219 26.08 -0.08 13.78
N GLY A 220 27.22 0.00 13.09
CA GLY A 220 27.95 -1.17 12.59
C GLY A 220 28.50 -2.06 13.71
N TRP A 221 28.84 -1.50 14.86
CA TRP A 221 29.21 -2.28 16.04
C TRP A 221 28.03 -3.07 16.59
N ILE A 222 26.91 -2.41 16.89
CA ILE A 222 25.70 -3.06 17.41
C ILE A 222 25.18 -4.13 16.42
N ALA A 223 25.21 -3.82 15.11
CA ALA A 223 24.81 -4.75 14.06
C ALA A 223 25.65 -6.04 14.07
N ARG A 224 26.97 -5.92 14.23
CA ARG A 224 27.87 -7.09 14.29
C ARG A 224 27.62 -7.95 15.53
N GLU A 225 27.43 -7.33 16.69
CA GLU A 225 27.08 -8.04 17.94
C GLU A 225 25.78 -8.84 17.77
N GLN A 226 24.72 -8.22 17.24
CA GLN A 226 23.44 -8.90 17.00
C GLN A 226 23.53 -9.99 15.92
N ALA A 227 24.28 -9.75 14.84
CA ALA A 227 24.52 -10.75 13.79
C ALA A 227 25.26 -11.99 14.33
N ALA A 228 26.20 -11.78 15.27
CA ALA A 228 26.90 -12.82 16.00
C ALA A 228 26.03 -13.54 17.06
N GLY A 229 24.80 -13.07 17.31
CA GLY A 229 23.90 -13.62 18.31
C GLY A 229 24.17 -13.14 19.74
N ALA A 230 25.01 -12.12 19.91
CA ALA A 230 25.24 -11.50 21.21
C ALA A 230 23.98 -10.73 21.68
N PRO A 231 23.81 -10.51 22.99
CA PRO A 231 22.65 -9.82 23.53
C PRO A 231 22.63 -8.31 23.20
N GLY A 232 23.58 -7.76 22.46
CA GLY A 232 23.71 -6.32 22.18
C GLY A 232 24.82 -5.68 23.00
N VAL A 233 24.88 -4.34 22.99
CA VAL A 233 25.97 -3.59 23.63
C VAL A 233 25.49 -2.97 24.94
N PRO A 234 26.12 -3.25 26.10
CA PRO A 234 25.67 -2.68 27.36
C PRO A 234 25.89 -1.16 27.40
N ARG A 235 25.03 -0.45 28.12
CA ARG A 235 25.17 0.99 28.36
C ARG A 235 26.34 1.32 29.29
N VAL A 236 26.53 0.51 30.33
CA VAL A 236 27.57 0.67 31.35
C VAL A 236 28.55 -0.49 31.18
N GLY A 237 29.86 -0.20 31.19
CA GLY A 237 30.88 -1.22 30.98
C GLY A 237 31.06 -1.64 29.51
N ALA A 238 30.64 -0.80 28.56
CA ALA A 238 30.76 -1.11 27.13
C ALA A 238 32.24 -1.13 26.70
N PRO A 239 32.77 -2.24 26.17
CA PRO A 239 34.18 -2.32 25.80
C PRO A 239 34.45 -1.43 24.58
N ARG A 240 35.41 -0.50 24.71
CA ARG A 240 35.72 0.46 23.63
C ARG A 240 36.22 -0.24 22.35
N ALA A 241 36.87 -1.40 22.51
CA ALA A 241 37.44 -2.17 21.40
C ALA A 241 36.43 -2.49 20.29
N GLY A 242 35.18 -2.82 20.64
CA GLY A 242 34.14 -3.14 19.66
C GLY A 242 33.78 -1.96 18.77
N TYR A 243 33.62 -0.77 19.37
CA TYR A 243 33.42 0.48 18.63
C TYR A 243 34.63 0.81 17.74
N LEU A 244 35.86 0.73 18.28
CA LEU A 244 37.07 1.08 17.52
C LEU A 244 37.29 0.15 16.32
N ALA A 245 36.97 -1.14 16.43
CA ALA A 245 37.03 -2.07 15.31
C ALA A 245 36.07 -1.67 14.18
N ALA A 246 34.84 -1.28 14.52
CA ALA A 246 33.89 -0.76 13.55
C ALA A 246 34.34 0.58 12.96
N TYR A 247 34.88 1.48 13.79
CA TYR A 247 35.32 2.81 13.37
C TYR A 247 36.55 2.76 12.46
N ARG A 248 37.49 1.84 12.69
CA ARG A 248 38.62 1.58 11.78
C ARG A 248 38.15 1.24 10.36
N THR A 249 37.13 0.40 10.25
CA THR A 249 36.60 -0.04 8.94
C THR A 249 36.00 1.13 8.16
N ILE A 250 35.38 2.08 8.86
CA ILE A 250 34.59 3.16 8.25
C ILE A 250 35.41 4.43 8.02
N ALA A 251 36.31 4.75 8.95
CA ALA A 251 37.05 6.01 8.99
C ALA A 251 38.58 5.85 8.81
N GLY A 252 39.09 4.62 8.75
CA GLY A 252 40.52 4.31 8.63
C GLY A 252 41.29 4.27 9.96
N GLU A 253 42.53 3.80 9.90
CA GLU A 253 43.38 3.56 11.09
C GLU A 253 43.71 4.86 11.84
N ASP A 254 44.09 5.93 11.14
CA ASP A 254 44.45 7.20 11.77
C ASP A 254 43.29 7.85 12.54
N ALA A 255 42.07 7.70 12.03
CA ALA A 255 40.87 8.16 12.74
C ALA A 255 40.61 7.31 13.98
N ARG A 256 40.79 5.98 13.87
CA ARG A 256 40.68 5.04 14.99
C ARG A 256 41.69 5.35 16.10
N LEU A 257 42.96 5.57 15.78
CA LEU A 257 44.01 5.88 16.76
C LEU A 257 43.73 7.19 17.50
N ARG A 258 43.21 8.21 16.78
CA ARG A 258 42.79 9.48 17.39
C ARG A 258 41.57 9.32 18.31
N ALA A 259 40.61 8.48 17.92
CA ALA A 259 39.43 8.20 18.75
C ALA A 259 39.82 7.44 20.02
N GLU A 260 40.71 6.45 19.91
CA GLU A 260 41.20 5.66 21.04
C GLU A 260 41.86 6.51 22.13
N LYS A 261 42.66 7.51 21.74
CA LYS A 261 43.28 8.44 22.69
C LYS A 261 42.27 9.30 23.47
N ARG A 262 41.05 9.47 22.96
CA ARG A 262 40.02 10.36 23.53
C ARG A 262 38.92 9.61 24.27
N LEU A 263 38.69 8.34 23.94
CA LEU A 263 37.61 7.54 24.50
C LEU A 263 38.11 6.74 25.70
N SER A 264 37.32 6.76 26.77
CA SER A 264 37.51 5.90 27.94
C SER A 264 37.34 4.41 27.61
N ASP A 265 37.89 3.57 28.47
CA ASP A 265 37.67 2.12 28.45
C ASP A 265 37.37 1.62 29.86
N PRO A 266 36.14 1.15 30.16
CA PRO A 266 34.99 1.10 29.25
C PRO A 266 34.48 2.49 28.83
N LEU A 267 33.68 2.53 27.76
CA LEU A 267 33.09 3.78 27.26
C LEU A 267 32.16 4.42 28.29
N ASP A 268 32.19 5.76 28.33
CA ASP A 268 31.33 6.54 29.21
C ASP A 268 29.85 6.31 28.88
N PRO A 269 28.99 6.08 29.89
CA PRO A 269 27.58 5.88 29.65
C PRO A 269 26.93 7.08 28.93
N GLU A 270 27.26 8.31 29.30
CA GLU A 270 26.70 9.51 28.65
C GLU A 270 27.03 9.57 27.15
N TRP A 271 28.23 9.13 26.77
CA TRP A 271 28.63 9.01 25.38
C TRP A 271 27.77 7.98 24.63
N MET A 272 27.47 6.83 25.24
CA MET A 272 26.58 5.81 24.67
C MET A 272 25.17 6.36 24.41
N GLU A 273 24.63 7.14 25.35
CA GLU A 273 23.33 7.80 25.21
C GLU A 273 23.33 8.84 24.10
N GLU A 274 24.36 9.67 24.02
CA GLU A 274 24.53 10.66 22.95
C GLU A 274 24.54 9.98 21.57
N LYS A 275 25.30 8.88 21.40
CA LYS A 275 25.36 8.15 20.13
C LYS A 275 24.04 7.48 19.78
N ALA A 276 23.36 6.85 20.73
CA ALA A 276 22.05 6.26 20.50
C ALA A 276 21.01 7.33 20.08
N ALA A 277 20.96 8.46 20.78
CA ALA A 277 20.06 9.56 20.47
C ALA A 277 20.33 10.16 19.07
N ARG A 278 21.61 10.43 18.77
CA ARG A 278 22.03 10.99 17.48
C ARG A 278 21.79 10.01 16.32
N THR A 279 21.99 8.72 16.55
CA THR A 279 21.65 7.67 15.58
C THR A 279 20.16 7.70 15.24
N ASN A 280 19.29 7.72 16.25
CA ASN A 280 17.84 7.74 16.03
C ASN A 280 17.37 8.99 15.28
N LYS A 281 17.94 10.17 15.59
CA LYS A 281 17.64 11.41 14.87
C LYS A 281 18.04 11.32 13.39
N LEU A 282 19.24 10.83 13.10
CA LEU A 282 19.74 10.73 11.72
C LEU A 282 19.07 9.61 10.92
N ALA A 283 18.74 8.49 11.54
CA ALA A 283 18.00 7.41 10.91
C ALA A 283 16.61 7.90 10.45
N LEU A 284 15.90 8.62 11.33
CA LEU A 284 14.60 9.22 10.98
C LEU A 284 14.70 10.17 9.78
N ALA A 285 15.69 11.08 9.80
CA ALA A 285 15.95 12.00 8.71
C ALA A 285 16.35 11.30 7.39
N SER A 286 16.92 10.10 7.49
CA SER A 286 17.34 9.27 6.34
C SER A 286 16.22 8.34 5.83
N GLY A 287 14.99 8.48 6.32
CA GLY A 287 13.86 7.67 5.87
C GLY A 287 13.83 6.23 6.39
N VAL A 288 14.70 5.88 7.35
CA VAL A 288 14.76 4.54 7.96
C VAL A 288 13.45 4.22 8.68
N ARG A 289 12.94 2.99 8.49
CA ARG A 289 11.69 2.49 9.10
C ARG A 289 11.92 1.12 9.76
N PRO A 290 12.46 1.08 10.99
CA PRO A 290 12.67 -0.17 11.70
C PRO A 290 11.34 -0.72 12.26
N ARG A 291 11.35 -1.92 12.86
CA ARG A 291 10.16 -2.55 13.49
C ARG A 291 9.53 -1.78 14.66
N GLY A 292 10.12 -0.65 15.05
CA GLY A 292 9.59 0.23 16.08
C GLY A 292 9.90 1.70 15.80
N ALA A 293 9.60 2.59 16.75
CA ALA A 293 9.76 4.03 16.58
C ALA A 293 11.23 4.52 16.50
N ARG A 294 12.20 3.68 16.89
CA ARG A 294 13.63 4.01 16.99
C ARG A 294 14.47 2.89 16.39
N LEU A 295 15.54 3.26 15.68
CA LEU A 295 16.50 2.31 15.11
C LEU A 295 17.33 1.65 16.22
N VAL A 296 17.87 2.44 17.15
CA VAL A 296 18.57 1.94 18.33
C VAL A 296 17.64 2.01 19.53
N GLN A 297 17.42 0.86 20.17
CA GLN A 297 16.61 0.68 21.36
C GLN A 297 17.49 0.28 22.55
N ALA A 298 17.03 0.58 23.76
CA ALA A 298 17.69 0.23 25.01
C ALA A 298 16.76 -0.67 25.81
N ASP A 299 17.17 -1.92 26.00
CA ASP A 299 16.39 -2.92 26.72
C ASP A 299 16.82 -2.97 28.18
N GLY A 300 15.85 -2.92 29.11
CA GLY A 300 16.09 -2.98 30.55
C GLY A 300 16.23 -1.61 31.22
N GLY A 301 16.38 -1.63 32.55
CA GLY A 301 16.53 -0.40 33.35
C GLY A 301 17.86 0.31 33.08
N ARG A 302 17.91 1.64 33.28
CA ARG A 302 19.05 2.53 32.91
C ARG A 302 20.44 2.02 33.33
N ALA A 303 20.59 1.40 34.50
CA ALA A 303 21.88 0.88 34.98
C ALA A 303 22.33 -0.41 34.30
N ARG A 304 21.41 -1.17 33.68
CA ARG A 304 21.63 -2.46 33.01
C ARG A 304 21.17 -2.44 31.56
N ALA A 305 20.95 -1.26 31.00
CA ALA A 305 20.38 -1.11 29.67
C ALA A 305 21.30 -1.73 28.61
N ILE A 306 20.73 -2.47 27.67
CA ILE A 306 21.47 -3.05 26.55
C ILE A 306 20.96 -2.43 25.25
N TYR A 307 21.87 -1.84 24.48
CA TYR A 307 21.57 -1.24 23.19
C TYR A 307 21.51 -2.29 22.09
N ARG A 308 20.44 -2.23 21.30
CA ARG A 308 20.17 -3.10 20.15
C ARG A 308 19.61 -2.29 19.00
N LEU A 309 19.80 -2.78 17.78
CA LEU A 309 19.01 -2.36 16.64
C LEU A 309 17.64 -3.02 16.71
N ALA A 310 16.61 -2.26 16.35
CA ALA A 310 15.22 -2.70 16.22
C ALA A 310 15.02 -3.55 14.95
N LEU A 311 15.83 -4.61 14.85
CA LEU A 311 15.96 -5.56 13.76
C LEU A 311 16.17 -6.96 14.34
N ASP A 312 15.61 -7.97 13.69
CA ASP A 312 15.96 -9.37 13.97
C ASP A 312 17.33 -9.72 13.39
N ARG A 313 17.92 -10.80 13.90
CA ARG A 313 19.16 -11.35 13.33
C ARG A 313 19.06 -11.63 11.83
N SER A 314 17.92 -12.10 11.34
CA SER A 314 17.69 -12.37 9.91
C SER A 314 17.62 -11.12 9.05
N GLU A 315 17.44 -9.95 9.66
CA GLU A 315 17.33 -8.65 9.00
C GLU A 315 18.68 -7.93 8.91
N ILE A 316 19.72 -8.46 9.57
CA ILE A 316 21.08 -7.92 9.56
C ILE A 316 21.98 -8.85 8.74
N ALA A 317 22.61 -8.33 7.70
CA ALA A 317 23.58 -9.06 6.89
C ALA A 317 24.95 -8.37 6.93
N ILE A 318 26.02 -9.16 7.13
CA ILE A 318 27.41 -8.70 7.00
C ILE A 318 27.94 -9.21 5.67
N ALA A 319 28.11 -8.32 4.69
CA ALA A 319 28.62 -8.68 3.37
C ALA A 319 30.16 -8.61 3.38
N GLY A 320 30.85 -9.66 2.93
CA GLY A 320 32.32 -9.65 2.76
C GLY A 320 33.13 -10.59 3.68
N THR A 321 32.52 -11.52 4.39
CA THR A 321 33.21 -12.70 4.95
C THR A 321 33.09 -13.86 3.96
N GLU A 322 34.21 -14.35 3.42
CA GLU A 322 34.34 -15.10 2.15
C GLU A 322 33.47 -16.36 1.87
N LYS A 323 33.29 -16.59 0.55
CA LYS A 323 33.04 -17.84 -0.21
C LYS A 323 31.77 -18.66 0.08
N GLY A 324 30.70 -18.25 -0.59
CA GLY A 324 29.59 -19.11 -1.01
C GLY A 324 28.95 -18.50 -2.24
N SER A 325 29.14 -19.12 -3.40
CA SER A 325 28.62 -18.68 -4.70
C SER A 325 27.12 -18.40 -4.67
N VAL A 326 26.72 -17.15 -4.88
CA VAL A 326 25.55 -16.83 -5.71
C VAL A 326 25.91 -15.59 -6.51
N SER A 327 26.31 -15.82 -7.76
CA SER A 327 26.14 -14.86 -8.83
C SER A 327 24.65 -14.53 -8.95
N ALA A 328 24.28 -13.30 -8.64
CA ALA A 328 23.06 -12.71 -9.17
C ALA A 328 23.35 -11.22 -9.39
N GLY A 329 23.33 -10.85 -10.67
CA GLY A 329 23.46 -9.47 -11.11
C GLY A 329 22.49 -8.57 -10.37
N TRP A 330 22.98 -7.38 -10.07
CA TRP A 330 22.17 -6.31 -9.52
C TRP A 330 21.29 -5.76 -10.65
N PRO A 331 19.96 -5.59 -10.43
CA PRO A 331 19.12 -4.78 -11.30
C PRO A 331 19.48 -3.30 -11.21
#